data_AF-A0A5J6IER7-F1
#
_entry.id   AF-A0A5J6IER7-F1
#
_cell.length_a   1.000
_cell.length_b   1.000
_cell.length_c   1.000
_cell.angle_alpha   90.00
_cell.angle_beta   90.00
_cell.angle_gamma   90.00
#
_symmetry.space_group_name_H-M   'P 1'
#
loop_
_entity.id
_entity.type
_entity.pdbx_description
1 polymer ?
#
loop_
_entity_poly.entity_id
_entity_poly.type
_entity_poly.pdbx_seq_one_letter_code
_entity_poly.pdbx_strand_id
1 'polypeptide(L)'
;MPLATNTDRTRLMAVHGAKSPGRALRSLRNELDRLLPIDVLTTHYPDTAGQVLLNVAFTRAMRSVLDQAAAARGQRPADFLARAVVEAVERAARTRTRQLTVQLQDLLPEHTPEDVLACAARVLLDHRRPPSGPSGVADDQRRSAAHTTP
;
A
#
# COMPACT_ATOMS: atom_id res chain seq x y z
N MET A 1 -16.54 -12.85 -4.74
CA MET A 1 -16.30 -11.56 -4.06
C MET A 1 -15.47 -10.70 -5.01
N PRO A 2 -15.89 -9.48 -5.38
CA PRO A 2 -15.17 -8.66 -6.36
C PRO A 2 -13.89 -8.10 -5.76
N LEU A 3 -12.78 -8.24 -6.49
CA LEU A 3 -11.48 -7.68 -6.16
C LEU A 3 -11.11 -6.61 -7.18
N ALA A 4 -10.56 -5.50 -6.69
CA ALA A 4 -10.04 -4.42 -7.52
C ALA A 4 -8.55 -4.20 -7.20
N THR A 5 -7.76 -3.81 -8.18
CA THR A 5 -6.37 -3.41 -7.94
C THR A 5 -6.32 -1.98 -7.40
N ASN A 6 -5.47 -1.72 -6.43
CA ASN A 6 -5.14 -0.36 -6.00
C ASN A 6 -4.47 0.42 -7.14
N THR A 7 -4.47 1.76 -7.04
CA THR A 7 -3.89 2.67 -8.04
C THR A 7 -2.42 2.36 -8.37
N ASP A 8 -1.64 1.98 -7.36
CA ASP A 8 -0.23 1.61 -7.50
C ASP A 8 -0.03 0.15 -7.96
N ARG A 9 -1.12 -0.61 -8.14
CA ARG A 9 -1.14 -2.04 -8.46
C ARG A 9 -0.35 -2.93 -7.50
N THR A 10 -0.02 -2.44 -6.31
CA THR A 10 0.72 -3.22 -5.30
C THR A 10 -0.21 -4.00 -4.36
N ARG A 11 -1.52 -3.71 -4.40
CA ARG A 11 -2.52 -4.27 -3.48
C ARG A 11 -3.80 -4.65 -4.22
N LEU A 12 -4.45 -5.69 -3.72
CA LEU A 12 -5.83 -6.02 -4.06
C LEU A 12 -6.76 -5.45 -2.97
N MET A 13 -7.88 -4.90 -3.41
CA MET A 13 -8.86 -4.22 -2.59
C MET A 13 -10.21 -4.89 -2.76
N ALA A 14 -10.96 -4.92 -1.66
CA ALA A 14 -12.23 -5.61 -1.59
C ALA A 14 -13.13 -4.88 -0.60
N VAL A 15 -14.41 -4.71 -0.94
CA VAL A 15 -15.39 -4.09 -0.04
C VAL A 15 -16.22 -5.20 0.59
N HIS A 16 -16.24 -5.27 1.92
CA HIS A 16 -16.96 -6.30 2.66
C HIS A 16 -17.78 -5.68 3.79
N GLY A 17 -19.09 -5.97 3.82
CA GLY A 17 -20.00 -5.48 4.85
C GLY A 17 -19.91 -6.33 6.12
N ALA A 18 -19.67 -5.70 7.28
CA ALA A 18 -19.72 -6.38 8.57
C ALA A 18 -20.08 -5.42 9.71
N LYS A 19 -20.46 -5.99 10.86
CA LYS A 19 -20.78 -5.23 12.09
C LYS A 19 -19.57 -4.50 12.71
N SER A 20 -18.36 -4.89 12.35
CA SER A 20 -17.13 -4.21 12.77
C SER A 20 -15.99 -4.48 11.79
N PRO A 21 -14.98 -3.58 11.70
CA PRO A 21 -13.84 -3.77 10.81
C PRO A 21 -13.07 -5.07 11.09
N GLY A 22 -12.89 -5.43 12.36
CA GLY A 22 -12.24 -6.69 12.74
C GLY A 22 -13.05 -7.93 12.32
N ARG A 23 -14.39 -7.85 12.28
CA ARG A 23 -15.23 -8.93 11.75
C ARG A 23 -15.11 -9.01 10.23
N ALA A 24 -15.08 -7.86 9.54
CA ALA A 24 -14.86 -7.83 8.10
C ALA A 24 -13.54 -8.50 7.73
N LEU A 25 -12.43 -8.15 8.39
CA LEU A 25 -11.12 -8.77 8.12
C LEU A 25 -11.11 -10.28 8.37
N ARG A 26 -11.75 -10.76 9.44
CA ARG A 26 -11.83 -12.21 9.71
C ARG A 26 -12.68 -12.97 8.69
N SER A 27 -13.84 -12.42 8.33
CA SER A 27 -14.69 -13.02 7.29
C SER A 27 -13.97 -13.06 5.95
N LEU A 28 -13.38 -11.92 5.55
CA LEU A 28 -12.64 -11.81 4.30
C LEU A 28 -11.45 -12.79 4.25
N ARG A 29 -10.73 -12.92 5.37
CA ARG A 29 -9.65 -13.91 5.50
C ARG A 29 -10.16 -15.32 5.29
N ASN A 30 -11.23 -15.72 5.97
CA ASN A 30 -11.76 -17.09 5.84
C ASN A 30 -12.24 -17.40 4.42
N GLU A 31 -12.77 -16.41 3.70
CA GLU A 31 -13.18 -16.56 2.30
C GLU A 31 -11.96 -16.67 1.36
N LEU A 32 -10.95 -15.84 1.57
CA LEU A 32 -9.79 -15.74 0.67
C LEU A 32 -8.67 -16.75 0.97
N ASP A 33 -8.52 -17.21 2.21
CA ASP A 33 -7.51 -18.22 2.61
C ASP A 33 -7.69 -19.54 1.82
N ARG A 34 -8.88 -19.77 1.25
CA ARG A 34 -9.17 -20.91 0.36
C ARG A 34 -8.67 -20.70 -1.08
N LEU A 35 -8.44 -19.47 -1.48
CA LEU A 35 -8.18 -19.07 -2.86
C LEU A 35 -6.73 -18.65 -3.08
N LEU A 36 -6.11 -18.03 -2.08
CA LEU A 36 -4.71 -17.63 -2.14
C LEU A 36 -4.07 -17.60 -0.75
N PRO A 37 -2.76 -17.86 -0.66
CA PRO A 37 -2.02 -17.60 0.56
C PRO A 37 -2.02 -16.09 0.84
N ILE A 38 -2.51 -15.67 2.00
CA ILE A 38 -2.54 -14.27 2.42
C ILE A 38 -1.77 -14.09 3.72
N ASP A 39 -0.67 -13.34 3.62
CA ASP A 39 0.14 -12.98 4.77
C ASP A 39 -0.50 -11.84 5.57
N VAL A 40 -1.03 -10.81 4.89
CA VAL A 40 -1.54 -9.61 5.55
C VAL A 40 -2.83 -9.11 4.88
N LEU A 41 -3.85 -8.86 5.68
CA LEU A 41 -5.01 -8.04 5.31
C LEU A 41 -5.02 -6.76 6.14
N THR A 42 -5.42 -5.66 5.53
CA THR A 42 -5.53 -4.36 6.20
C THR A 42 -6.82 -3.63 5.83
N THR A 43 -7.36 -2.85 6.76
CA THR A 43 -8.37 -1.84 6.41
C THR A 43 -7.72 -0.75 5.57
N HIS A 44 -8.36 -0.37 4.46
CA HIS A 44 -7.81 0.67 3.60
C HIS A 44 -7.89 2.06 4.24
N TYR A 45 -9.03 2.37 4.87
CA TYR A 45 -9.24 3.63 5.56
C TYR A 45 -8.96 3.48 7.05
N PRO A 46 -8.34 4.49 7.68
CA PRO A 46 -8.20 4.53 9.11
C PRO A 46 -9.57 4.70 9.79
N ASP A 47 -9.65 4.24 11.02
CA ASP A 47 -10.79 4.49 11.90
C ASP A 47 -10.79 5.95 12.40
N THR A 48 -11.74 6.27 13.29
CA THR A 48 -11.87 7.62 13.88
C THR A 48 -10.66 8.04 14.71
N ALA A 49 -9.82 7.11 15.15
CA ALA A 49 -8.58 7.39 15.87
C ALA A 49 -7.36 7.45 14.92
N GLY A 50 -7.56 7.40 13.61
CA GLY A 50 -6.47 7.40 12.62
C GLY A 50 -5.78 6.04 12.47
N GLN A 51 -6.34 4.96 13.03
CA GLN A 51 -5.69 3.65 13.06
C GLN A 51 -6.21 2.72 11.97
N VAL A 52 -5.32 1.91 11.40
CA VAL A 52 -5.68 0.82 10.50
C VAL A 52 -5.58 -0.51 11.23
N LEU A 53 -6.49 -1.43 10.93
CA LEU A 53 -6.43 -2.78 11.47
C LEU A 53 -5.65 -3.69 10.56
N LEU A 54 -4.69 -4.42 11.13
CA LEU A 54 -3.91 -5.45 10.47
C LEU A 54 -4.36 -6.83 10.94
N ASN A 55 -4.59 -7.73 9.99
CA ASN A 55 -4.75 -9.16 10.23
C ASN A 55 -3.57 -9.87 9.57
N VAL A 56 -2.63 -10.32 10.40
CA VAL A 56 -1.34 -10.88 9.98
C VAL A 56 -1.29 -12.37 10.26
N ALA A 57 -0.86 -13.15 9.26
CA ALA A 57 -0.59 -14.56 9.40
C ALA A 57 0.76 -14.77 10.10
N PHE A 58 0.79 -15.60 11.13
CA PHE A 58 2.02 -15.99 11.79
C PHE A 58 2.18 -17.50 11.74
N THR A 59 3.41 -17.96 11.50
CA THR A 59 3.75 -19.36 11.70
C THR A 59 3.66 -19.71 13.18
N ARG A 60 3.49 -21.00 13.51
CA ARG A 60 3.45 -21.47 14.90
C ARG A 60 4.71 -21.07 15.68
N ALA A 61 5.87 -21.14 15.05
CA ALA A 61 7.14 -20.73 15.65
C ALA A 61 7.13 -19.23 15.98
N MET A 62 6.71 -18.38 15.04
CA MET A 62 6.63 -16.94 15.27
C MET A 62 5.61 -16.59 16.35
N ARG A 63 4.48 -17.32 16.40
CA ARG A 63 3.48 -17.14 17.45
C ARG A 63 4.03 -17.48 18.83
N SER A 64 4.79 -18.57 18.95
CA SER A 64 5.47 -18.93 20.21
C SER A 64 6.43 -17.83 20.67
N VAL A 65 7.24 -17.28 19.75
CA VAL A 65 8.16 -16.18 20.06
C VAL A 65 7.39 -14.93 20.53
N LEU A 66 6.30 -14.59 19.84
CA LEU A 66 5.45 -13.46 20.20
C LEU A 66 4.83 -13.63 21.58
N ASP A 67 4.28 -14.80 21.86
CA ASP A 67 3.62 -15.10 23.14
C ASP A 67 4.65 -15.04 24.29
N GLN A 68 5.86 -15.58 24.11
CA GLN A 68 6.95 -15.48 25.10
C GLN A 68 7.39 -14.03 25.32
N ALA A 69 7.59 -13.25 24.25
CA ALA A 69 8.03 -11.86 24.34
C ALA A 69 6.98 -10.95 24.98
N ALA A 70 5.69 -11.24 24.75
CA ALA A 70 4.58 -10.53 25.38
C ALA A 70 4.43 -10.92 26.86
N ALA A 71 4.56 -12.21 27.19
CA ALA A 71 4.53 -12.70 28.56
C ALA A 71 5.66 -12.11 29.41
N ALA A 72 6.88 -12.02 28.87
CA ALA A 72 8.02 -11.38 29.54
C ALA A 72 7.79 -9.90 29.88
N ARG A 73 6.83 -9.25 29.23
CA ARG A 73 6.43 -7.86 29.48
C ARG A 73 5.07 -7.71 30.16
N GLY A 74 4.46 -8.81 30.60
CA GLY A 74 3.13 -8.81 31.22
C GLY A 74 2.01 -8.31 30.31
N GLN A 75 2.15 -8.49 29.00
CA GLN A 75 1.26 -7.90 27.99
C GLN A 75 0.54 -8.97 27.19
N ARG A 76 -0.62 -8.60 26.62
CA ARG A 76 -1.29 -9.45 25.64
C ARG A 76 -0.47 -9.44 24.33
N PRO A 77 -0.35 -10.58 23.63
CA PRO A 77 0.42 -10.66 22.38
C PRO A 77 0.05 -9.62 21.33
N ALA A 78 -1.25 -9.33 21.19
CA ALA A 78 -1.73 -8.31 20.26
C ALA A 78 -1.26 -6.89 20.63
N ASP A 79 -1.34 -6.52 21.91
CA ASP A 79 -0.95 -5.19 22.41
C ASP A 79 0.57 -5.02 22.41
N PHE A 80 1.31 -6.10 22.59
CA PHE A 80 2.76 -6.13 22.42
C PHE A 80 3.14 -5.92 20.94
N LEU A 81 2.54 -6.68 20.03
CA LEU A 81 2.79 -6.56 18.59
C LEU A 81 2.43 -5.18 18.06
N ALA A 82 1.25 -4.65 18.42
CA ALA A 82 0.81 -3.34 17.97
C ALA A 82 1.82 -2.24 18.31
N ARG A 83 2.31 -2.21 19.56
CA ARG A 83 3.36 -1.26 19.97
C ARG A 83 4.68 -1.50 19.25
N ALA A 84 5.12 -2.75 19.15
CA ALA A 84 6.36 -3.07 18.43
C ALA A 84 6.33 -2.59 16.98
N VAL A 85 5.20 -2.73 16.29
CA VAL A 85 5.00 -2.24 14.92
C VAL A 85 5.04 -0.71 14.87
N VAL A 86 4.31 -0.03 15.75
CA VAL A 86 4.32 1.45 15.80
C VAL A 86 5.74 1.97 16.04
N GLU A 87 6.43 1.44 17.05
CA GLU A 87 7.81 1.82 17.35
C GLU A 87 8.76 1.55 16.19
N ALA A 88 8.60 0.43 15.49
CA ALA A 88 9.40 0.09 14.32
C ALA A 88 9.16 1.07 13.17
N VAL A 89 7.91 1.43 12.89
CA VAL A 89 7.53 2.41 11.86
C VAL A 89 8.10 3.79 12.19
N GLU A 90 7.95 4.24 13.43
CA GLU A 90 8.53 5.53 13.86
C GLU A 90 10.05 5.53 13.76
N ARG A 91 10.71 4.42 14.16
CA ARG A 91 12.16 4.29 14.05
C ARG A 91 12.61 4.34 12.60
N ALA A 92 11.90 3.65 11.70
CA ALA A 92 12.16 3.70 10.26
C ALA A 92 11.98 5.11 9.69
N ALA A 93 10.93 5.83 10.09
CA ALA A 93 10.69 7.21 9.66
C ALA A 93 11.80 8.17 10.13
N ARG A 94 12.23 8.04 11.39
CA ARG A 94 13.36 8.81 11.96
C ARG A 94 14.67 8.50 11.22
N THR A 95 14.95 7.22 10.95
CA THR A 95 16.15 6.81 10.20
C THR A 95 16.14 7.36 8.77
N ARG A 96 15.01 7.25 8.07
CA ARG A 96 14.86 7.80 6.71
C ARG A 96 15.08 9.32 6.68
N THR A 97 14.48 10.04 7.64
CA THR A 97 14.66 11.49 7.75
C THR A 97 16.13 11.83 7.95
N ARG A 98 16.81 11.14 8.87
CA ARG A 98 18.25 11.34 9.11
C ARG A 98 19.08 11.07 7.84
N GLN A 99 18.80 9.99 7.12
CA GLN A 99 19.50 9.66 5.88
C GLN A 99 19.31 10.77 4.83
N LEU A 100 18.10 11.26 4.64
CA LEU A 100 17.82 12.37 3.73
C LEU A 100 18.53 13.66 4.17
N THR A 101 18.57 13.94 5.47
CA THR A 101 19.30 15.12 5.99
C THR A 101 20.79 15.02 5.69
N VAL A 102 21.42 13.86 5.90
CA VAL A 102 22.85 13.65 5.57
C VAL A 102 23.07 13.83 4.07
N GLN A 103 22.24 13.23 3.23
CA GLN A 103 22.35 13.39 1.77
C GLN A 103 22.20 14.85 1.33
N LEU A 104 21.30 15.62 1.94
CA LEU A 104 21.17 17.05 1.65
C LEU A 104 22.39 17.84 2.13
N GLN A 105 22.96 17.50 3.29
CA GLN A 105 24.19 18.12 3.79
C GLN A 105 25.39 17.87 2.88
N ASP A 106 25.43 16.73 2.19
CA ASP A 106 26.47 16.41 1.22
C ASP A 106 26.28 17.15 -0.12
N LEU A 107 25.04 17.51 -0.47
CA LEU A 107 24.70 18.18 -1.74
C LEU A 107 24.81 19.71 -1.68
N LEU A 108 24.46 20.31 -0.54
CA LEU A 108 24.43 21.78 -0.38
C LEU A 108 25.79 22.51 -0.46
N PRO A 109 26.96 21.86 -0.27
CA PRO A 109 28.26 22.49 -0.54
C PRO A 109 28.50 22.76 -2.02
N GLU A 110 27.96 21.93 -2.92
CA GLU A 110 28.20 22.01 -4.37
C GLU A 110 27.02 22.65 -5.12
N HIS A 111 25.85 22.76 -4.49
CA HIS A 111 24.61 23.22 -5.11
C HIS A 111 23.83 24.19 -4.23
N THR A 112 23.20 25.19 -4.85
CA THR A 112 22.29 26.07 -4.11
C THR A 112 21.01 25.31 -3.73
N PRO A 113 20.35 25.67 -2.62
CA PRO A 113 19.05 25.10 -2.27
C PRO A 113 18.02 25.20 -3.40
N GLU A 114 18.05 26.30 -4.15
CA GLU A 114 17.18 26.55 -5.30
C GLU A 114 17.41 25.52 -6.42
N ASP A 115 18.67 25.20 -6.73
CA ASP A 115 19.02 24.19 -7.74
C ASP A 115 18.52 22.79 -7.34
N VAL A 116 18.70 22.43 -6.07
CA VAL A 116 18.22 21.15 -5.53
C VAL A 116 16.69 21.06 -5.60
N LEU A 117 15.98 22.14 -5.24
CA LEU A 117 14.52 22.21 -5.33
C LEU A 117 14.02 22.17 -6.77
N ALA A 118 14.65 22.91 -7.68
CA ALA A 118 14.31 22.90 -9.10
C ALA A 118 14.50 21.50 -9.72
N CYS A 119 15.58 20.80 -9.35
CA CYS A 119 15.82 19.42 -9.75
C CYS A 119 14.75 18.47 -9.21
N ALA A 120 14.44 18.53 -7.91
CA ALA A 120 13.41 17.71 -7.28
C ALA A 120 12.03 17.93 -7.92
N ALA A 121 11.67 19.18 -8.23
CA ALA A 121 10.42 19.52 -8.89
C ALA A 121 10.32 18.90 -10.30
N ARG A 122 11.41 18.95 -11.09
CA ARG A 122 11.46 18.30 -12.42
C ARG A 122 11.25 16.79 -12.32
N VAL A 123 11.97 16.13 -11.41
CA VAL A 123 11.82 14.68 -11.18
C VAL A 123 10.37 14.33 -10.81
N LEU A 124 9.74 15.10 -9.91
CA LEU A 124 8.35 14.85 -9.50
C LEU A 124 7.34 15.04 -10.64
N LEU A 125 7.55 16.03 -11.52
CA LEU A 125 6.71 16.25 -12.69
C LEU A 125 6.86 15.11 -13.71
N ASP A 126 8.08 14.61 -13.91
CA ASP A 126 8.34 13.48 -14.80
C ASP A 126 7.70 12.18 -14.27
N HIS A 127 7.73 11.95 -12.96
CA HIS A 127 7.08 10.79 -12.34
C HIS A 127 5.55 10.86 -12.35
N ARG A 128 4.97 12.05 -12.44
CA ARG A 128 3.51 12.24 -12.54
C ARG A 128 2.97 12.07 -13.95
N ARG A 129 3.83 11.97 -14.96
CA ARG A 129 3.39 11.70 -16.33
C ARG A 129 2.98 10.22 -16.42
N PRO A 130 1.69 9.88 -16.56
CA PRO A 130 1.33 8.50 -16.85
C PRO A 130 2.00 8.13 -18.18
N PRO A 131 2.41 6.86 -18.39
CA PRO A 131 2.78 6.41 -19.72
C PRO A 131 1.57 6.69 -20.60
N SER A 132 1.73 7.61 -21.55
CA SER A 132 0.75 7.85 -22.60
C SER A 132 0.48 6.49 -23.24
N GLY A 133 -0.69 5.92 -22.94
CA GLY A 133 -1.16 4.72 -23.60
C GLY A 133 -1.16 4.96 -25.11
N PRO A 134 -0.90 3.94 -25.94
CA PRO A 134 -0.89 4.11 -27.38
C PRO A 134 -2.22 4.73 -27.80
N SER A 135 -2.13 5.89 -28.44
CA SER A 135 -3.26 6.50 -29.12
C SER A 135 -3.70 5.51 -30.21
N GLY A 136 -4.69 4.69 -29.87
CA GLY A 136 -5.43 3.91 -30.83
C GLY A 136 -6.23 4.88 -31.68
N VAL A 137 -5.61 5.37 -32.75
CA VAL A 137 -6.32 5.98 -33.87
C VAL A 137 -7.11 4.85 -34.52
N ALA A 138 -8.32 4.61 -34.00
CA ALA A 138 -9.33 3.82 -34.67
C ALA A 138 -9.98 4.74 -35.71
N ASP A 139 -9.42 4.76 -36.90
CA ASP A 139 -10.11 5.30 -38.08
C ASP A 139 -10.96 4.16 -38.67
N ASP A 140 -12.14 3.97 -38.07
CA ASP A 140 -13.19 3.08 -38.57
C ASP A 140 -14.03 3.82 -39.61
N GLN A 141 -13.49 3.99 -40.83
CA GLN A 141 -14.31 4.45 -41.95
C GLN A 141 -15.06 3.27 -42.56
N ARG A 142 -16.24 3.01 -41.98
CA ARG A 142 -17.37 2.31 -42.58
C ARG A 142 -17.56 2.68 -44.06
N ARG A 143 -17.27 1.75 -44.96
CA ARG A 143 -17.95 1.60 -46.25
C ARG A 143 -18.21 0.11 -46.52
N SER A 144 -19.28 -0.41 -45.92
CA SER A 144 -20.07 -1.50 -46.48
C SER A 144 -21.29 -0.83 -47.13
N ALA A 145 -21.40 -0.79 -48.45
CA ALA A 145 -21.86 -1.86 -49.34
C ALA A 145 -23.36 -2.15 -49.20
N ALA A 146 -24.08 -1.93 -50.32
CA ALA A 146 -25.26 -2.66 -50.86
C ALA A 146 -26.33 -1.69 -51.41
N HIS A 147 -26.53 -1.66 -52.74
CA HIS A 147 -27.71 -2.21 -53.47
C HIS A 147 -28.78 -1.11 -53.74
N THR A 148 -29.53 -0.98 -54.84
CA THR A 148 -29.81 -1.77 -56.06
C THR A 148 -30.80 -0.98 -56.95
N THR A 149 -30.44 -0.69 -58.23
CA THR A 149 -31.27 -0.91 -59.47
C THR A 149 -32.46 0.07 -59.76
N PRO A 150 -32.97 0.23 -61.01
CA PRO A 150 -32.75 -0.53 -62.25
C PRO A 150 -32.01 0.17 -63.40
#